data_AF-A0A6I9XXY7-F1
#
_entry.id   AF-A0A6I9XXY7-F1
#
_cell.length_a   1.000
_cell.length_b   1.000
_cell.length_c   1.000
_cell.angle_alpha   90.00
_cell.angle_beta   90.00
_cell.angle_gamma   90.00
#
_symmetry.space_group_name_H-M   'P 1'
#
loop_
_entity.id
_entity.type
_entity.pdbx_description
1 polymer ?
#
loop_
_entity_poly.entity_id
_entity_poly.type
_entity_poly.pdbx_seq_one_letter_code
_entity_poly.pdbx_strand_id
1 'polypeptide(L)'
;MGHAASSELPDGELLNYVSMVLGVLLYLFIIYISVPLTVRLFPPVLRKFVYLNFLAYPFGVDYHKPEVFVKRTKNFYLTSEPGVTVGIWYALAGNRWEEAEGKDFSWYEEALADDNPIIIYLHGNGGTRATSHRVNFMKAMSGGGFHVLALDYRGYADSTGNPSEKGFTTDVLCLYNWAKARSGNSPIIFWGHSLGTGIATNTARKLKEQEGIIVDAVILEAPYTTIRDAAATIPITLIYRKFPGFESLILDTMARA
;
A
#
# COMPACT_ATOMS: atom_id res chain seq x y z
N MET A 1 -55.14 16.53 44.04
CA MET A 1 -54.15 17.49 43.52
C MET A 1 -52.93 17.42 44.41
N GLY A 2 -51.86 16.78 43.95
CA GLY A 2 -50.55 16.75 44.61
C GLY A 2 -49.52 17.14 43.56
N HIS A 3 -48.82 18.24 43.79
CA HIS A 3 -47.86 18.85 42.87
C HIS A 3 -46.69 17.92 42.56
N ALA A 4 -46.30 17.89 41.29
CA ALA A 4 -45.07 17.30 40.81
C ALA A 4 -43.86 18.05 41.39
N ALA A 5 -42.96 17.33 42.05
CA ALA A 5 -41.65 17.85 42.42
C ALA A 5 -40.80 17.97 41.15
N SER A 6 -40.48 19.19 40.75
CA SER A 6 -39.49 19.50 39.74
C SER A 6 -38.10 19.17 40.30
N SER A 7 -37.47 18.13 39.77
CA SER A 7 -36.07 17.80 40.03
C SER A 7 -35.15 18.77 39.28
N GLU A 8 -34.95 19.97 39.84
CA GLU A 8 -33.88 20.85 39.38
C GLU A 8 -32.55 20.32 39.91
N LEU A 9 -31.62 20.02 38.98
CA LEU A 9 -30.25 19.63 39.31
C LEU A 9 -29.58 20.80 40.08
N PRO A 10 -28.87 20.55 41.19
CA PRO A 10 -28.24 21.61 41.96
C PRO A 10 -27.20 22.35 41.09
N ASP A 11 -27.24 23.68 41.09
CA ASP A 11 -26.44 24.57 40.22
C ASP A 11 -24.95 24.20 40.11
N GLY A 12 -24.36 23.62 41.17
CA GLY A 12 -22.96 23.16 41.19
C GLY A 12 -22.68 21.95 40.29
N GLU A 13 -23.63 21.04 40.10
CA GLU A 13 -23.47 19.91 39.17
C GLU A 13 -23.56 20.36 37.71
N LEU A 14 -24.46 21.32 37.43
CA LEU A 14 -24.60 21.90 36.09
C LEU A 14 -23.32 22.65 35.68
N LEU A 15 -22.73 23.44 36.57
CA LEU A 15 -21.46 24.14 36.32
C LEU A 15 -20.30 23.18 36.06
N ASN A 16 -20.21 22.08 36.81
CA ASN A 16 -19.19 21.05 36.59
C ASN A 16 -19.40 20.34 35.25
N TYR A 17 -20.64 20.03 34.87
CA TYR A 17 -20.96 19.41 33.60
C TYR A 17 -20.61 20.33 32.42
N VAL A 18 -20.97 21.61 32.50
CA VAL A 18 -20.63 22.62 31.48
C VAL A 18 -19.12 22.78 31.35
N SER A 19 -18.39 22.87 32.46
CA SER A 19 -16.92 22.96 32.46
C SER A 19 -16.26 21.72 31.82
N MET A 20 -16.76 20.52 32.14
CA MET A 20 -16.29 19.27 31.54
C MET A 20 -16.54 19.24 30.03
N VAL A 21 -17.74 19.61 29.58
CA VAL A 21 -18.09 19.67 28.15
C VAL A 21 -17.21 20.68 27.42
N LEU A 22 -17.02 21.88 27.98
CA LEU A 22 -16.14 22.91 27.42
C LEU A 22 -14.68 22.44 27.34
N GLY A 23 -14.20 21.73 28.37
CA GLY A 23 -12.87 21.13 28.38
C GLY A 23 -12.68 20.10 27.26
N VAL A 24 -13.67 19.21 27.06
CA VAL A 24 -13.66 18.23 25.97
C VAL A 24 -13.69 18.93 24.60
N LEU A 25 -14.55 19.92 24.42
CA LEU A 25 -14.63 20.69 23.18
C LEU A 25 -13.33 21.44 22.86
N LEU A 26 -12.70 22.05 23.88
CA LEU A 26 -11.40 22.72 23.74
C LEU A 26 -10.30 21.73 23.36
N TYR A 27 -10.28 20.55 23.98
CA TYR A 27 -9.31 19.50 23.66
C TYR A 27 -9.45 19.01 22.22
N LEU A 28 -10.69 18.75 21.77
CA LEU A 28 -10.97 18.37 20.38
C LEU A 28 -10.58 19.50 19.40
N PHE A 29 -10.80 20.75 19.77
CA PHE A 29 -10.39 21.91 18.96
C PHE A 29 -8.87 22.03 18.84
N ILE A 30 -8.12 21.82 19.93
CA ILE A 30 -6.66 21.81 19.92
C ILE A 30 -6.13 20.69 19.02
N ILE A 31 -6.70 19.48 19.11
CA ILE A 31 -6.35 18.35 18.21
C ILE A 31 -6.64 18.72 16.75
N TYR A 32 -7.81 19.31 16.49
CA TYR A 32 -8.21 19.70 15.14
C TYR A 32 -7.24 20.73 14.53
N ILE A 33 -6.77 21.72 15.29
CA ILE A 33 -5.80 22.70 14.78
C ILE A 33 -4.37 22.13 14.69
N SER A 34 -3.98 21.27 15.63
CA SER A 34 -2.60 20.78 15.70
C SER A 34 -2.27 19.81 14.56
N VAL A 35 -3.20 18.96 14.13
CA VAL A 35 -2.96 17.92 13.12
C VAL A 35 -2.44 18.49 11.78
N PRO A 36 -3.07 19.48 11.13
CA PRO A 36 -2.53 20.08 9.90
C PRO A 36 -1.13 20.69 10.09
N LEU A 37 -0.88 21.30 11.26
CA LEU A 37 0.39 21.92 11.58
C LEU A 37 1.48 20.85 11.81
N THR A 38 1.18 19.79 12.55
CA THR A 38 2.07 18.65 12.77
C THR A 38 2.40 17.94 11.46
N VAL A 39 1.41 17.74 10.59
CA VAL A 39 1.59 17.18 9.25
C VAL A 39 2.59 18.02 8.44
N ARG A 40 2.48 19.35 8.49
CA ARG A 40 3.40 20.25 7.80
C ARG A 40 4.80 20.27 8.41
N LEU A 41 4.89 20.27 9.73
CA LEU A 41 6.16 20.42 10.46
C LEU A 41 6.96 19.11 10.53
N PHE A 42 6.31 17.95 10.39
CA PHE A 42 6.95 16.64 10.53
C PHE A 42 6.72 15.74 9.29
N PRO A 43 7.46 15.96 8.19
CA PRO A 43 7.34 15.16 6.97
C PRO A 43 7.43 13.63 7.14
N PRO A 44 8.25 13.06 8.06
CA PRO A 44 8.25 11.62 8.31
C PRO A 44 6.92 11.09 8.86
N VAL A 45 6.24 11.88 9.70
CA VAL A 45 4.92 11.54 10.24
C VAL A 45 3.89 11.60 9.13
N LEU A 46 3.94 12.64 8.29
CA LEU A 46 3.08 12.75 7.12
C LEU A 46 3.19 11.54 6.20
N ARG A 47 4.41 11.11 5.87
CA ARG A 47 4.63 9.93 5.01
C ARG A 47 3.93 8.68 5.55
N LYS A 48 3.95 8.46 6.88
CA LYS A 48 3.21 7.36 7.49
C LYS A 48 1.70 7.47 7.25
N PHE A 49 1.12 8.66 7.29
CA PHE A 49 -0.30 8.87 7.03
C PHE A 49 -0.66 8.83 5.55
N VAL A 50 0.22 9.30 4.66
CA VAL A 50 0.03 9.21 3.21
C VAL A 50 0.02 7.75 2.77
N TYR A 51 1.04 6.98 3.19
CA TYR A 51 1.23 5.62 2.73
C TYR A 51 0.57 4.56 3.62
N LEU A 52 0.07 4.94 4.80
CA LEU A 52 -0.54 4.03 5.78
C LEU A 52 0.30 2.77 6.04
N ASN A 53 1.62 2.87 5.87
CA ASN A 53 2.53 1.72 5.86
C ASN A 53 2.75 1.14 7.27
N PHE A 54 2.31 1.87 8.30
CA PHE A 54 2.26 1.38 9.68
C PHE A 54 1.10 0.39 9.91
N LEU A 55 0.08 0.39 9.05
CA LEU A 55 -1.03 -0.57 9.10
C LEU A 55 -0.65 -1.84 8.33
N ALA A 56 0.21 -2.66 8.95
CA ALA A 56 0.56 -3.98 8.44
C ALA A 56 -0.60 -4.98 8.68
N TYR A 57 -1.75 -4.71 8.07
CA TYR A 57 -2.92 -5.58 8.09
C TYR A 57 -2.87 -6.58 6.92
N PRO A 58 -3.17 -7.87 7.14
CA PRO A 58 -3.51 -8.50 8.42
C PRO A 58 -2.31 -8.59 9.36
N PHE A 59 -2.57 -8.48 10.67
CA PHE A 59 -1.52 -8.45 11.70
C PHE A 59 -0.98 -9.85 12.01
N GLY A 60 0.31 -9.94 12.37
CA GLY A 60 0.93 -11.20 12.81
C GLY A 60 1.17 -12.21 11.69
N VAL A 61 1.22 -11.77 10.44
CA VAL A 61 1.48 -12.63 9.28
C VAL A 61 2.95 -13.07 9.26
N ASP A 62 3.17 -14.38 9.09
CA ASP A 62 4.46 -14.94 8.72
C ASP A 62 4.63 -14.90 7.20
N TYR A 63 5.35 -13.89 6.70
CA TYR A 63 5.55 -13.69 5.27
C TYR A 63 6.46 -14.74 4.62
N HIS A 64 7.19 -15.54 5.42
CA HIS A 64 8.06 -16.59 4.92
C HIS A 64 7.29 -17.85 4.50
N LYS A 65 6.01 -17.97 4.89
CA LYS A 65 5.15 -19.13 4.60
C LYS A 65 3.92 -18.73 3.76
N PRO A 66 4.10 -18.16 2.56
CA PRO A 66 2.99 -17.70 1.73
C PRO A 66 2.03 -18.82 1.31
N GLU A 67 2.47 -20.08 1.32
CA GLU A 67 1.69 -21.24 0.93
C GLU A 67 0.42 -21.45 1.76
N VAL A 68 0.37 -20.89 2.97
CA VAL A 68 -0.84 -20.90 3.82
C VAL A 68 -1.93 -19.97 3.26
N PHE A 69 -1.54 -18.97 2.46
CA PHE A 69 -2.45 -18.01 1.83
C PHE A 69 -2.72 -18.36 0.39
N VAL A 70 -1.69 -18.69 -0.40
CA VAL A 70 -1.78 -18.93 -1.85
C VAL A 70 -1.01 -20.20 -2.19
N LYS A 71 -1.66 -21.13 -2.90
CA LYS A 71 -1.09 -22.44 -3.24
C LYS A 71 0.16 -22.25 -4.13
N ARG A 72 1.19 -23.07 -3.89
CA ARG A 72 2.45 -23.07 -4.67
C ARG A 72 3.10 -21.70 -4.76
N THR A 73 3.07 -20.94 -3.66
CA THR A 73 3.75 -19.64 -3.56
C THR A 73 5.05 -19.78 -2.78
N LYS A 74 6.08 -19.03 -3.18
CA LYS A 74 7.37 -18.93 -2.46
C LYS A 74 7.65 -17.48 -2.10
N ASN A 75 8.31 -17.27 -0.97
CA ASN A 75 8.76 -15.94 -0.54
C ASN A 75 10.25 -15.78 -0.84
N PHE A 76 10.64 -14.62 -1.34
CA PHE A 76 12.03 -14.23 -1.51
C PHE A 76 12.20 -12.72 -1.31
N TYR A 77 13.46 -12.28 -1.26
CA TYR A 77 13.80 -10.89 -1.02
C TYR A 77 14.75 -10.38 -2.10
N LEU A 78 14.62 -9.09 -2.43
CA LEU A 78 15.56 -8.37 -3.28
C LEU A 78 16.08 -7.15 -2.54
N THR A 79 17.38 -6.87 -2.72
CA THR A 79 17.99 -5.62 -2.24
C THR A 79 17.96 -4.61 -3.37
N SER A 80 17.05 -3.64 -3.28
CA SER A 80 16.86 -2.62 -4.32
C SER A 80 17.88 -1.49 -4.21
N GLU A 81 18.30 -1.15 -3.00
CA GLU A 81 19.33 -0.15 -2.68
C GLU A 81 20.10 -0.57 -1.42
N PRO A 82 21.31 -0.03 -1.15
CA PRO A 82 22.01 -0.30 0.10
C PRO A 82 21.14 -0.06 1.34
N GLY A 83 20.90 -1.12 2.12
CA GLY A 83 20.05 -1.09 3.32
C GLY A 83 18.54 -1.17 3.06
N VAL A 84 18.11 -1.29 1.81
CA VAL A 84 16.70 -1.47 1.42
C VAL A 84 16.50 -2.86 0.83
N THR A 85 15.76 -3.69 1.54
CA THR A 85 15.36 -5.03 1.13
C THR A 85 13.85 -5.07 1.05
N VAL A 86 13.32 -5.58 -0.07
CA VAL A 86 11.89 -5.72 -0.31
C VAL A 86 11.49 -7.19 -0.36
N GLY A 87 10.32 -7.50 0.20
CA GLY A 87 9.73 -8.84 0.21
C GLY A 87 8.80 -9.07 -0.97
N ILE A 88 8.95 -10.24 -1.61
CA ILE A 88 8.15 -10.65 -2.76
C ILE A 88 7.57 -12.03 -2.51
N TRP A 89 6.30 -12.20 -2.82
CA TRP A 89 5.68 -13.50 -3.01
C TRP A 89 5.59 -13.83 -4.49
N TYR A 90 6.09 -15.01 -4.86
CA TYR A 90 5.96 -15.58 -6.20
C TYR A 90 4.94 -16.71 -6.17
N ALA A 91 3.73 -16.44 -6.66
CA ALA A 91 2.72 -17.47 -6.92
C ALA A 91 2.90 -18.05 -8.33
N LEU A 92 3.20 -19.34 -8.39
CA LEU A 92 3.48 -20.06 -9.63
C LEU A 92 2.23 -20.20 -10.49
N ALA A 93 2.38 -20.13 -11.82
CA ALA A 93 1.32 -20.43 -12.77
C ALA A 93 0.67 -21.82 -12.52
N GLY A 94 -0.66 -21.87 -12.61
CA GLY A 94 -1.48 -23.00 -12.18
C GLY A 94 -1.23 -24.30 -12.93
N ASN A 95 -0.90 -24.19 -14.22
CA ASN A 95 -0.47 -25.29 -15.08
C ASN A 95 0.85 -25.94 -14.64
N ARG A 96 1.64 -25.29 -13.78
CA ARG A 96 2.92 -25.82 -13.25
C ARG A 96 2.82 -26.38 -11.83
N TRP A 97 1.63 -26.36 -11.21
CA TRP A 97 1.47 -26.70 -9.79
C TRP A 97 1.77 -28.16 -9.44
N GLU A 98 1.57 -29.08 -10.38
CA GLU A 98 1.88 -30.50 -10.19
C GLU A 98 3.40 -30.72 -10.19
N GLU A 99 4.12 -30.09 -11.12
CA GLU A 99 5.58 -30.17 -11.25
C GLU A 99 6.33 -29.53 -10.08
N ALA A 100 5.68 -28.60 -9.37
CA ALA A 100 6.27 -27.82 -8.29
C ALA A 100 6.44 -28.60 -6.97
N GLU A 101 5.96 -29.85 -6.89
CA GLU A 101 6.10 -30.65 -5.67
C GLU A 101 7.56 -30.97 -5.36
N GLY A 102 7.99 -30.67 -4.12
CA GLY A 102 9.37 -30.86 -3.68
C GLY A 102 10.39 -29.90 -4.31
N LYS A 103 9.96 -28.94 -5.13
CA LYS A 103 10.84 -27.98 -5.79
C LYS A 103 11.25 -26.83 -4.87
N ASP A 104 12.51 -26.45 -5.00
CA ASP A 104 13.12 -25.30 -4.33
C ASP A 104 12.92 -24.01 -5.15
N PHE A 105 13.49 -22.91 -4.66
CA PHE A 105 13.28 -21.61 -5.30
C PHE A 105 13.99 -21.46 -6.65
N SER A 106 15.13 -22.15 -6.87
CA SER A 106 15.84 -22.09 -8.16
C SER A 106 14.99 -22.66 -9.30
N TRP A 107 14.28 -23.77 -9.05
CA TRP A 107 13.34 -24.32 -10.03
C TRP A 107 12.19 -23.35 -10.34
N TYR A 108 11.71 -22.61 -9.34
CA TYR A 108 10.70 -21.57 -9.53
C TYR A 108 11.24 -20.44 -10.44
N GLU A 109 12.48 -20.00 -10.23
CA GLU A 109 13.15 -19.01 -11.07
C GLU A 109 13.24 -19.47 -12.53
N GLU A 110 13.62 -20.73 -12.76
CA GLU A 110 13.66 -21.34 -14.10
C GLU A 110 12.28 -21.40 -14.75
N ALA A 111 11.23 -21.66 -13.96
CA ALA A 111 9.85 -21.73 -14.45
C ALA A 111 9.33 -20.40 -15.00
N LEU A 112 9.96 -19.25 -14.74
CA LEU A 112 9.56 -17.97 -15.34
C LEU A 112 9.74 -17.94 -16.87
N ALA A 113 10.57 -18.81 -17.43
CA ALA A 113 10.86 -18.90 -18.86
C ALA A 113 9.93 -19.86 -19.63
N ASP A 114 8.76 -20.22 -19.07
CA ASP A 114 7.86 -21.26 -19.60
C ASP A 114 6.71 -20.74 -20.50
N ASP A 115 6.87 -19.56 -21.08
CA ASP A 115 5.90 -18.83 -21.91
C ASP A 115 4.62 -18.36 -21.18
N ASN A 116 4.41 -18.68 -19.90
CA ASN A 116 3.31 -18.12 -19.12
C ASN A 116 3.58 -16.64 -18.81
N PRO A 117 2.59 -15.74 -18.98
CA PRO A 117 2.76 -14.33 -18.64
C PRO A 117 3.08 -14.11 -17.16
N ILE A 118 3.98 -13.16 -16.90
CA ILE A 118 4.43 -12.79 -15.56
C ILE A 118 3.77 -11.47 -15.17
N ILE A 119 2.96 -11.49 -14.11
CA ILE A 119 2.38 -10.30 -13.51
C ILE A 119 3.28 -9.83 -12.37
N ILE A 120 3.82 -8.62 -12.49
CA ILE A 120 4.33 -7.89 -11.33
C ILE A 120 3.15 -7.12 -10.74
N TYR A 121 2.65 -7.61 -9.60
CA TYR A 121 1.49 -7.06 -8.90
C TYR A 121 1.91 -5.97 -7.93
N LEU A 122 1.37 -4.77 -8.15
CA LEU A 122 1.66 -3.55 -7.41
C LEU A 122 0.40 -3.14 -6.65
N HIS A 123 0.41 -3.38 -5.34
CA HIS A 123 -0.77 -3.22 -4.50
C HIS A 123 -1.11 -1.76 -4.14
N GLY A 124 -2.33 -1.55 -3.66
CA GLY A 124 -2.84 -0.25 -3.22
C GLY A 124 -2.27 0.23 -1.89
N ASN A 125 -2.72 1.41 -1.47
CA ASN A 125 -2.27 2.04 -0.23
C ASN A 125 -2.63 1.23 1.03
N GLY A 126 -1.75 1.22 2.04
CA GLY A 126 -1.93 0.49 3.30
C GLY A 126 -1.99 -1.04 3.15
N GLY A 127 -2.05 -1.76 4.27
CA GLY A 127 -2.10 -3.23 4.28
C GLY A 127 -0.85 -3.89 3.69
N THR A 128 -0.86 -5.21 3.55
CA THR A 128 0.30 -5.99 3.04
C THR A 128 -0.10 -6.94 1.93
N ARG A 129 0.86 -7.58 1.26
CA ARG A 129 0.58 -8.62 0.23
C ARG A 129 -0.33 -9.76 0.72
N ALA A 130 -0.44 -9.95 2.04
CA ALA A 130 -1.33 -10.92 2.68
C ALA A 130 -2.80 -10.45 2.84
N THR A 131 -3.15 -9.23 2.43
CA THR A 131 -4.54 -8.73 2.52
C THR A 131 -5.48 -9.59 1.66
N SER A 132 -6.68 -9.91 2.17
CA SER A 132 -7.62 -10.85 1.56
C SER A 132 -7.90 -10.62 0.07
N HIS A 133 -8.16 -9.38 -0.35
CA HIS A 133 -8.40 -9.07 -1.76
C HIS A 133 -7.16 -9.32 -2.65
N ARG A 134 -5.95 -9.10 -2.11
CA ARG A 134 -4.67 -9.35 -2.81
C ARG A 134 -4.36 -10.84 -2.88
N VAL A 135 -4.66 -11.58 -1.81
CA VAL A 135 -4.59 -13.04 -1.79
C VAL A 135 -5.54 -13.65 -2.81
N ASN A 136 -6.77 -13.15 -2.88
CA ASN A 136 -7.75 -13.60 -3.87
C ASN A 136 -7.32 -13.27 -5.30
N PHE A 137 -6.74 -12.09 -5.53
CA PHE A 137 -6.12 -11.73 -6.80
C PHE A 137 -5.03 -12.72 -7.19
N MET A 138 -4.06 -12.97 -6.30
CA MET A 138 -2.97 -13.93 -6.55
C MET A 138 -3.53 -15.33 -6.86
N LYS A 139 -4.53 -15.82 -6.12
CA LYS A 139 -5.18 -17.11 -6.39
C LYS A 139 -5.83 -17.17 -7.76
N ALA A 140 -6.59 -16.13 -8.13
CA ALA A 140 -7.29 -16.08 -9.41
C ALA A 140 -6.30 -16.04 -10.59
N MET A 141 -5.29 -15.17 -10.52
CA MET A 141 -4.31 -15.02 -11.59
C MET A 141 -3.38 -16.22 -11.71
N SER A 142 -2.83 -16.70 -10.60
CA SER A 142 -2.00 -17.92 -10.63
C SER A 142 -2.77 -19.13 -11.11
N GLY A 143 -3.99 -19.35 -10.59
CA GLY A 143 -4.88 -20.41 -11.08
C GLY A 143 -5.25 -20.28 -12.56
N GLY A 144 -5.23 -19.05 -13.10
CA GLY A 144 -5.44 -18.75 -14.52
C GLY A 144 -4.22 -18.95 -15.42
N GLY A 145 -3.09 -19.44 -14.89
CA GLY A 145 -1.88 -19.70 -15.67
C GLY A 145 -0.90 -18.51 -15.74
N PHE A 146 -1.01 -17.54 -14.82
CA PHE A 146 -0.05 -16.44 -14.72
C PHE A 146 0.96 -16.72 -13.61
N HIS A 147 2.24 -16.40 -13.85
CA HIS A 147 3.17 -16.20 -12.74
C HIS A 147 2.85 -14.87 -12.07
N VAL A 148 2.74 -14.81 -10.75
CA VAL A 148 2.44 -13.55 -10.03
C VAL A 148 3.56 -13.25 -9.04
N LEU A 149 4.24 -12.13 -9.25
CA LEU A 149 5.25 -11.55 -8.37
C LEU A 149 4.60 -10.38 -7.60
N ALA A 150 4.15 -10.64 -6.37
CA ALA A 150 3.52 -9.65 -5.51
C ALA A 150 4.54 -9.03 -4.55
N LEU A 151 4.84 -7.75 -4.77
CA LEU A 151 5.83 -6.97 -4.01
C LEU A 151 5.15 -6.19 -2.89
N ASP A 152 5.68 -6.25 -1.66
CA ASP A 152 5.46 -5.16 -0.69
C ASP A 152 6.60 -4.14 -0.81
N TYR A 153 6.25 -2.88 -1.03
CA TYR A 153 7.22 -1.80 -1.21
C TYR A 153 8.09 -1.57 0.04
N ARG A 154 9.21 -0.87 -0.11
CA ARG A 154 10.01 -0.42 1.05
C ARG A 154 9.14 0.20 2.15
N GLY A 155 9.34 -0.25 3.38
CA GLY A 155 8.58 0.18 4.55
C GLY A 155 7.18 -0.42 4.70
N TYR A 156 6.74 -1.33 3.83
CA TYR A 156 5.54 -2.14 4.01
C TYR A 156 5.89 -3.54 4.49
N ALA A 157 5.00 -4.15 5.28
CA ALA A 157 5.14 -5.53 5.75
C ALA A 157 6.52 -5.82 6.38
N ASP A 158 7.26 -6.77 5.80
CA ASP A 158 8.61 -7.17 6.18
C ASP A 158 9.71 -6.52 5.31
N SER A 159 9.35 -5.58 4.43
CA SER A 159 10.31 -4.79 3.63
C SER A 159 10.92 -3.66 4.47
N THR A 160 12.23 -3.45 4.35
CA THR A 160 12.96 -2.40 5.09
C THR A 160 12.83 -1.03 4.39
N GLY A 161 13.39 0.01 5.01
CA GLY A 161 13.43 1.36 4.44
C GLY A 161 12.17 2.19 4.74
N ASN A 162 12.03 3.30 4.02
CA ASN A 162 10.92 4.25 4.19
C ASN A 162 10.23 4.50 2.85
N PRO A 163 8.89 4.60 2.85
CA PRO A 163 8.13 4.80 1.63
C PRO A 163 8.39 6.17 1.01
N SER A 164 8.46 6.19 -0.33
CA SER A 164 8.51 7.38 -1.18
C SER A 164 8.24 6.97 -2.63
N GLU A 165 7.69 7.87 -3.44
CA GLU A 165 7.42 7.58 -4.87
C GLU A 165 8.68 7.12 -5.63
N LYS A 166 9.79 7.85 -5.43
CA LYS A 166 11.08 7.48 -6.02
C LYS A 166 11.51 6.08 -5.58
N GLY A 167 11.41 5.81 -4.28
CA GLY A 167 11.81 4.53 -3.72
C GLY A 167 10.98 3.35 -4.24
N PHE A 168 9.67 3.52 -4.33
CA PHE A 168 8.79 2.49 -4.92
C PHE A 168 9.18 2.19 -6.36
N THR A 169 9.47 3.22 -7.13
CA THR A 169 9.92 3.06 -8.52
C THR A 169 11.23 2.28 -8.58
N THR A 170 12.20 2.58 -7.72
CA THR A 170 13.46 1.82 -7.63
C THR A 170 13.21 0.35 -7.26
N ASP A 171 12.31 0.08 -6.31
CA ASP A 171 11.98 -1.28 -5.88
C ASP A 171 11.38 -2.10 -7.03
N VAL A 172 10.45 -1.49 -7.79
CA VAL A 172 9.82 -2.16 -8.93
C VAL A 172 10.79 -2.34 -10.11
N LEU A 173 11.67 -1.37 -10.38
CA LEU A 173 12.73 -1.54 -11.39
C LEU A 173 13.67 -2.70 -11.03
N CYS A 174 14.03 -2.83 -9.75
CA CYS A 174 14.83 -3.96 -9.27
C CYS A 174 14.13 -5.30 -9.53
N LEU A 175 12.85 -5.41 -9.18
CA LEU A 175 12.05 -6.62 -9.42
C LEU A 175 11.86 -6.90 -10.93
N TYR A 176 11.60 -5.86 -11.73
CA TYR A 176 11.47 -5.99 -13.17
C TYR A 176 12.75 -6.56 -13.79
N ASN A 177 13.91 -6.01 -13.45
CA ASN A 177 15.20 -6.49 -13.96
C ASN A 177 15.50 -7.92 -13.51
N TRP A 178 15.17 -8.25 -12.26
CA TRP A 178 15.28 -9.62 -11.75
C TRP A 178 14.41 -10.60 -12.53
N ALA A 179 13.15 -10.24 -12.80
CA ALA A 179 12.20 -11.05 -13.55
C ALA A 179 12.59 -11.16 -15.03
N LYS A 180 12.99 -10.05 -15.66
CA LYS A 180 13.37 -10.01 -17.08
C LYS A 180 14.60 -10.86 -17.39
N ALA A 181 15.54 -10.95 -16.45
CA ALA A 181 16.70 -11.85 -16.58
C ALA A 181 16.32 -13.34 -16.58
N ARG A 182 15.10 -13.69 -16.13
CA ARG A 182 14.60 -15.07 -15.98
C ARG A 182 13.39 -15.38 -16.86
N SER A 183 12.78 -14.36 -17.48
CA SER A 183 11.50 -14.53 -18.18
C SER A 183 11.64 -15.22 -19.53
N GLY A 184 12.85 -15.33 -20.10
CA GLY A 184 13.00 -15.73 -21.50
C GLY A 184 12.12 -14.84 -22.40
N ASN A 185 11.21 -15.47 -23.15
CA ASN A 185 10.23 -14.79 -24.01
C ASN A 185 8.88 -14.51 -23.33
N SER A 186 8.67 -14.95 -22.09
CA SER A 186 7.43 -14.71 -21.35
C SER A 186 7.18 -13.20 -21.21
N PRO A 187 5.95 -12.72 -21.49
CA PRO A 187 5.63 -11.31 -21.37
C PRO A 187 5.55 -10.90 -19.89
N ILE A 188 6.02 -9.69 -19.58
CA ILE A 188 5.96 -9.10 -18.25
C ILE A 188 4.93 -7.97 -18.23
N ILE A 189 3.93 -8.14 -17.36
CA ILE A 189 2.78 -7.24 -17.21
C ILE A 189 2.88 -6.54 -15.86
N PHE A 190 2.77 -5.21 -15.86
CA PHE A 190 2.52 -4.48 -14.61
C PHE A 190 1.03 -4.44 -14.33
N TRP A 191 0.61 -4.94 -13.17
CA TRP A 191 -0.75 -4.79 -12.68
C TRP A 191 -0.75 -3.89 -11.44
N GLY A 192 -1.18 -2.64 -11.62
CA GLY A 192 -1.30 -1.69 -10.53
C GLY A 192 -2.73 -1.63 -9.99
N HIS A 193 -2.88 -1.68 -8.67
CA HIS A 193 -4.15 -1.43 -7.98
C HIS A 193 -4.04 -0.15 -7.12
N SER A 194 -4.97 0.79 -7.28
CA SER A 194 -5.00 2.05 -6.52
C SER A 194 -3.64 2.76 -6.53
N LEU A 195 -2.96 2.97 -5.40
CA LEU A 195 -1.60 3.53 -5.34
C LEU A 195 -0.63 2.89 -6.36
N GLY A 196 -0.74 1.57 -6.54
CA GLY A 196 0.07 0.80 -7.48
C GLY A 196 -0.08 1.24 -8.95
N THR A 197 -1.17 1.91 -9.34
CA THR A 197 -1.33 2.40 -10.73
C THR A 197 -0.35 3.53 -11.06
N GLY A 198 -0.11 4.44 -10.10
CA GLY A 198 0.89 5.49 -10.25
C GLY A 198 2.30 4.91 -10.32
N ILE A 199 2.59 3.91 -9.49
CA ILE A 199 3.88 3.22 -9.48
C ILE A 199 4.10 2.47 -10.81
N ALA A 200 3.10 1.72 -11.29
CA ALA A 200 3.17 0.98 -12.56
C ALA A 200 3.48 1.88 -13.75
N THR A 201 2.74 2.98 -13.88
CA THR A 201 2.90 3.94 -14.99
C THR A 201 4.24 4.67 -14.91
N ASN A 202 4.68 5.08 -13.71
CA ASN A 202 5.97 5.73 -13.55
C ASN A 202 7.15 4.79 -13.85
N THR A 203 7.08 3.52 -13.43
CA THR A 203 8.09 2.51 -13.75
C THR A 203 8.15 2.25 -15.25
N ALA A 204 7.00 2.04 -15.91
CA ALA A 204 6.96 1.84 -17.36
C ALA A 204 7.56 3.03 -18.13
N ARG A 205 7.25 4.26 -17.69
CA ARG A 205 7.85 5.48 -18.23
C ARG A 205 9.37 5.51 -18.04
N LYS A 206 9.87 5.14 -16.85
CA LYS A 206 11.30 5.10 -16.53
C LYS A 206 12.06 4.09 -17.40
N LEU A 207 11.53 2.87 -17.54
CA LEU A 207 12.09 1.86 -18.44
C LEU A 207 12.22 2.37 -19.88
N LYS A 208 11.17 3.05 -20.39
CA LYS A 208 11.21 3.63 -21.73
C LYS A 208 12.23 4.75 -21.86
N GLU A 209 12.25 5.69 -20.93
CA GLU A 209 13.13 6.88 -21.00
C GLU A 209 14.61 6.55 -20.77
N GLN A 210 14.91 5.60 -19.87
CA GLN A 210 16.27 5.31 -19.44
C GLN A 210 16.90 4.16 -20.23
N GLU A 211 16.10 3.16 -20.61
CA GLU A 211 16.59 1.91 -21.21
C GLU A 211 15.99 1.64 -22.60
N GLY A 212 15.06 2.47 -23.08
CA GLY A 212 14.37 2.25 -24.35
C GLY A 212 13.41 1.05 -24.33
N ILE A 213 13.13 0.49 -23.15
CA ILE A 213 12.31 -0.71 -22.98
C ILE A 213 10.82 -0.33 -23.01
N ILE A 214 10.05 -1.01 -23.86
CA ILE A 214 8.59 -0.96 -23.87
C ILE A 214 8.09 -2.22 -23.16
N VAL A 215 7.34 -2.03 -22.08
CA VAL A 215 6.73 -3.14 -21.33
C VAL A 215 5.56 -3.75 -22.10
N ASP A 216 5.33 -5.05 -21.91
CA ASP A 216 4.35 -5.80 -22.71
C ASP A 216 2.90 -5.34 -22.43
N ALA A 217 2.58 -5.04 -21.17
CA ALA A 217 1.31 -4.42 -20.81
C ALA A 217 1.37 -3.69 -19.45
N VAL A 218 0.49 -2.71 -19.30
CA VAL A 218 0.19 -2.05 -18.02
C VAL A 218 -1.31 -2.08 -17.79
N ILE A 219 -1.74 -2.71 -16.70
CA ILE A 219 -3.13 -2.80 -16.27
C ILE A 219 -3.33 -1.90 -15.05
N LEU A 220 -4.34 -1.02 -15.15
CA LEU A 220 -4.65 -0.03 -14.12
C LEU A 220 -6.01 -0.34 -13.49
N GLU A 221 -5.98 -0.89 -12.27
CA GLU A 221 -7.17 -1.21 -11.48
C GLU A 221 -7.44 -0.08 -10.47
N ALA A 222 -8.63 0.51 -10.54
CA ALA A 222 -9.03 1.66 -9.72
C ALA A 222 -7.98 2.81 -9.71
N PRO A 223 -7.59 3.34 -10.90
CA PRO A 223 -6.56 4.36 -10.99
C PRO A 223 -7.01 5.71 -10.44
N TYR A 224 -6.03 6.55 -10.15
CA TYR A 224 -6.19 7.93 -9.76
C TYR A 224 -5.38 8.84 -10.70
N THR A 225 -5.80 10.10 -10.83
CA THR A 225 -5.12 11.12 -11.65
C THR A 225 -3.90 11.69 -10.93
N THR A 226 -4.08 12.12 -9.68
CA THR A 226 -3.00 12.66 -8.84
C THR A 226 -3.17 12.24 -7.38
N ILE A 227 -2.07 12.13 -6.62
CA ILE A 227 -2.14 11.87 -5.17
C ILE A 227 -2.96 12.96 -4.47
N ARG A 228 -2.92 14.20 -4.98
CA ARG A 228 -3.74 15.32 -4.51
C ARG A 228 -5.24 15.00 -4.61
N ASP A 229 -5.69 14.55 -5.79
CA ASP A 229 -7.11 14.24 -6.02
C ASP A 229 -7.54 13.02 -5.20
N ALA A 230 -6.70 11.99 -5.13
CA ALA A 230 -6.95 10.82 -4.29
C ALA A 230 -7.08 11.22 -2.82
N ALA A 231 -6.15 12.05 -2.31
CA ALA A 231 -6.14 12.49 -0.93
C ALA A 231 -7.36 13.34 -0.57
N ALA A 232 -7.96 14.09 -1.51
CA ALA A 232 -9.18 14.85 -1.28
C ALA A 232 -10.42 13.98 -0.99
N THR A 233 -10.35 12.67 -1.24
CA THR A 233 -11.46 11.72 -1.05
C THR A 233 -11.32 10.81 0.17
N ILE A 234 -10.19 10.90 0.89
CA ILE A 234 -9.93 10.07 2.08
C ILE A 234 -10.76 10.56 3.28
N PRO A 235 -11.46 9.71 4.05
CA PRO A 235 -12.30 10.13 5.17
C PRO A 235 -11.64 11.06 6.19
N ILE A 236 -10.34 10.86 6.46
CA ILE A 236 -9.59 11.71 7.39
C ILE A 236 -9.32 13.11 6.85
N THR A 237 -9.27 13.32 5.54
CA THR A 237 -9.09 14.66 4.96
C THR A 237 -10.43 15.37 4.83
N LEU A 238 -11.54 14.64 4.72
CA LEU A 238 -12.90 15.21 4.67
C LEU A 238 -13.23 16.04 5.90
N ILE A 239 -12.82 15.61 7.10
CA ILE A 239 -13.03 16.38 8.34
C ILE A 239 -12.27 17.72 8.33
N TYR A 240 -11.16 17.82 7.59
CA TYR A 240 -10.36 19.03 7.45
C TYR A 240 -10.69 19.86 6.21
N ARG A 241 -11.63 19.42 5.36
CA ARG A 241 -11.94 20.09 4.09
C ARG A 241 -12.36 21.56 4.26
N LYS A 242 -12.99 21.90 5.40
CA LYS A 242 -13.40 23.26 5.75
C LYS A 242 -12.33 24.07 6.51
N PHE A 243 -11.17 23.47 6.80
CA PHE A 243 -10.08 24.14 7.51
C PHE A 243 -9.44 25.23 6.63
N PRO A 244 -9.28 26.46 7.14
CA PRO A 244 -8.56 27.50 6.41
C PRO A 244 -7.12 27.05 6.06
N GLY A 245 -6.79 27.02 4.78
CA GLY A 245 -5.49 26.51 4.31
C GLY A 245 -5.43 25.00 4.11
N PHE A 246 -6.56 24.29 4.07
CA PHE A 246 -6.63 22.85 3.75
C PHE A 246 -5.84 22.48 2.48
N GLU A 247 -6.03 23.23 1.40
CA GLU A 247 -5.30 23.02 0.14
C GLU A 247 -3.78 23.10 0.34
N SER A 248 -3.29 24.13 1.02
CA SER A 248 -1.85 24.43 1.12
C SER A 248 -1.13 23.70 2.27
N LEU A 249 -1.84 23.38 3.35
CA LEU A 249 -1.29 22.72 4.53
C LEU A 249 -1.41 21.19 4.45
N ILE A 250 -2.47 20.70 3.81
CA ILE A 250 -2.77 19.26 3.77
C ILE A 250 -2.51 18.72 2.36
N LEU A 251 -3.26 19.17 1.35
CA LEU A 251 -3.20 18.57 0.01
C LEU A 251 -1.85 18.79 -0.70
N ASP A 252 -1.34 20.02 -0.72
CA ASP A 252 -0.04 20.33 -1.33
C ASP A 252 1.13 19.67 -0.59
N THR A 253 1.02 19.50 0.74
CA THR A 253 2.06 18.84 1.53
C THR A 253 2.08 17.33 1.25
N MET A 254 0.92 16.68 1.13
CA MET A 254 0.83 15.28 0.74
C MET A 254 1.34 15.02 -0.69
N ALA A 255 1.10 15.96 -1.61
CA ALA A 255 1.62 15.86 -2.97
C ALA A 255 3.15 15.98 -3.07
N ARG A 256 3.84 16.41 -2.01
CA ARG A 256 5.31 16.52 -1.94
C ARG A 256 5.96 15.41 -1.09
N ALA A 257 5.17 14.55 -0.48
CA ALA A 257 5.61 13.57 0.52
C ALA A 257 6.34 12.36 -0.08
#